data_AF-A0A4R2KEW5-F1
#
_entry.id   AF-A0A4R2KEW5-F1
#
_cell.length_a   1.000
_cell.length_b   1.000
_cell.length_c   1.000
_cell.angle_alpha   90.00
_cell.angle_beta   90.00
_cell.angle_gamma   90.00
#
_symmetry.space_group_name_H-M   'P 1'
#
loop_
_entity.id
_entity.type
_entity.pdbx_description
1 polymer ?
#
loop_
_entity_poly.entity_id
_entity_poly.type
_entity_poly.pdbx_seq_one_letter_code
_entity_poly.pdbx_strand_id
1 'polypeptide(L)'
;MFIASILAPFAVFLCFFGLGWVYWGWKASNRVSSALGWALITSSVLAWIPAAGLQYGLVYALFAPALLVWPYVSREASRIPSRAGQQRPREASQWSVAQVIVNAGAAVVVALVLPLMAGVLTVFVSFQLPVAGASQAAIGILLLPFLTALYVFLYLASRRRMQWLLVGAAGTSVLAAVMYL
;
A
#
# COMPACT_ATOMS: atom_id res chain seq x y z
N MET A 1 23.37 -8.94 -18.05
CA MET A 1 23.43 -9.24 -16.60
C MET A 1 24.12 -8.14 -15.79
N PHE A 2 25.34 -7.71 -16.13
CA PHE A 2 26.10 -6.69 -15.35
C PHE A 2 25.35 -5.37 -15.09
N ILE A 3 24.62 -4.86 -16.10
CA ILE A 3 23.90 -3.58 -16.01
C ILE A 3 22.75 -3.65 -14.99
N ALA A 4 21.99 -4.75 -14.97
CA ALA A 4 20.88 -4.94 -14.03
C ALA A 4 21.38 -5.04 -12.56
N SER A 5 22.54 -5.68 -12.35
CA SER A 5 23.17 -5.82 -11.04
C SER A 5 23.59 -4.48 -10.41
N ILE A 6 23.82 -3.45 -11.23
CA ILE A 6 24.21 -2.10 -10.76
C ILE A 6 22.97 -1.19 -10.65
N LEU A 7 22.05 -1.27 -11.60
CA LEU A 7 20.88 -0.39 -11.66
C LEU A 7 19.86 -0.66 -10.55
N ALA A 8 19.63 -1.92 -10.18
CA ALA A 8 18.70 -2.26 -9.10
C ALA A 8 19.12 -1.67 -7.73
N PRO A 9 20.36 -1.87 -7.22
CA PRO A 9 20.77 -1.24 -5.96
C PRO A 9 20.84 0.29 -6.07
N PHE A 10 21.17 0.84 -7.24
CA PHE A 10 21.13 2.27 -7.49
C PHE A 10 19.70 2.83 -7.39
N ALA A 11 18.70 2.13 -7.94
CA ALA A 11 17.29 2.52 -7.83
C ALA A 11 16.81 2.49 -6.36
N VAL A 12 17.20 1.46 -5.61
CA VAL A 12 16.94 1.36 -4.16
C VAL A 12 17.58 2.53 -3.41
N PHE A 13 18.83 2.86 -3.74
CA PHE A 13 19.54 4.00 -3.16
C PHE A 13 18.82 5.33 -3.42
N LEU A 14 18.44 5.61 -4.67
CA LEU A 14 17.70 6.81 -5.05
C LEU A 14 16.37 6.92 -4.29
N CYS A 15 15.64 5.81 -4.19
CA CYS A 15 14.36 5.76 -3.47
C CYS A 15 14.56 6.02 -1.97
N PHE A 16 15.52 5.35 -1.33
CA PHE A 16 15.81 5.51 0.09
C PHE A 16 16.29 6.92 0.44
N PHE A 17 17.16 7.50 -0.38
CA PHE A 17 17.68 8.85 -0.19
C PHE A 17 16.60 9.91 -0.46
N GLY A 18 15.79 9.70 -1.50
CA GLY A 18 14.64 10.55 -1.80
C GLY A 18 13.63 10.58 -0.64
N LEU A 19 13.31 9.43 -0.05
CA LEU A 19 12.48 9.34 1.15
C LEU A 19 13.08 10.12 2.34
N GLY A 20 14.40 10.06 2.52
CA GLY A 20 15.08 10.85 3.55
C GLY A 20 14.93 12.35 3.33
N TRP A 21 15.00 12.80 2.07
CA TRP A 21 14.81 14.20 1.72
C TRP A 21 13.36 14.67 1.86
N VAL A 22 12.38 13.81 1.54
CA VAL A 22 10.96 14.07 1.83
C VAL A 22 10.76 14.19 3.33
N TYR A 23 11.29 13.26 4.12
CA TYR A 23 11.19 13.26 5.58
C TYR A 23 11.80 14.54 6.19
N TRP A 24 13.00 14.92 5.77
CA TRP A 24 13.65 16.13 6.27
C TRP A 24 12.91 17.38 5.79
N GLY A 25 12.49 17.43 4.53
CA GLY A 25 11.75 18.56 3.99
C GLY A 25 10.42 18.78 4.71
N TRP A 26 9.72 17.71 5.06
CA TRP A 26 8.56 17.76 5.93
C TRP A 26 8.92 18.31 7.32
N LYS A 27 9.97 17.78 7.96
CA LYS A 27 10.39 18.19 9.31
C LYS A 27 10.84 19.66 9.39
N ALA A 28 11.50 20.16 8.34
CA ALA A 28 11.97 21.54 8.24
C ALA A 28 10.90 22.49 7.68
N SER A 29 9.68 22.03 7.40
CA SER A 29 8.64 22.78 6.67
C SER A 29 9.14 23.39 5.35
N ASN A 30 10.12 22.74 4.73
CA ASN A 30 10.77 23.21 3.51
C ASN A 30 10.25 22.43 2.30
N ARG A 31 9.40 23.11 1.52
CA ARG A 31 8.77 22.57 0.31
C ARG A 31 9.77 22.17 -0.77
N VAL A 32 10.89 22.88 -0.89
CA VAL A 32 11.91 22.62 -1.92
C VAL A 32 12.59 21.28 -1.67
N SER A 33 13.04 21.02 -0.44
CA SER A 33 13.62 19.73 -0.07
C SER A 33 12.62 18.57 -0.20
N SER A 34 11.34 18.80 0.12
CA SER A 34 10.33 17.77 -0.08
C SER A 34 10.09 17.50 -1.57
N ALA A 35 10.09 18.53 -2.41
CA ALA A 35 9.94 18.37 -3.86
C ALA A 35 11.14 17.64 -4.48
N LEU A 36 12.37 17.94 -4.04
CA LEU A 36 13.57 17.22 -4.47
C LEU A 36 13.52 15.74 -4.06
N GLY A 37 13.04 15.44 -2.85
CA GLY A 37 12.83 14.07 -2.40
C GLY A 37 11.84 13.30 -3.29
N TRP A 38 10.71 13.94 -3.64
CA TRP A 38 9.75 13.37 -4.59
C TRP A 38 10.35 13.17 -5.98
N ALA A 39 11.11 14.14 -6.49
CA ALA A 39 11.79 14.03 -7.78
C ALA A 39 12.77 12.85 -7.81
N LEU A 40 13.50 12.60 -6.71
CA LEU A 40 14.40 11.45 -6.59
C LEU A 40 13.66 10.11 -6.55
N ILE A 41 12.56 10.04 -5.81
CA ILE A 41 11.71 8.84 -5.78
C ILE A 41 11.17 8.58 -7.20
N THR A 42 10.67 9.58 -7.91
CA THR A 42 10.21 9.43 -9.29
C THR A 42 11.34 9.05 -10.24
N SER A 43 12.55 9.61 -10.06
CA SER A 43 13.71 9.24 -10.87
C SER A 43 14.15 7.79 -10.67
N SER A 44 13.87 7.18 -9.51
CA SER A 44 14.16 5.76 -9.27
C SER A 44 13.39 4.83 -10.21
N VAL A 45 12.22 5.26 -10.71
CA VAL A 45 11.44 4.53 -11.73
C VAL A 45 12.28 4.33 -13.01
N LEU A 46 13.04 5.36 -13.41
CA LEU A 46 13.88 5.32 -14.61
C LEU A 46 15.04 4.33 -14.47
N ALA A 47 15.48 4.04 -13.25
CA ALA A 47 16.50 3.02 -12.99
C ALA A 47 15.91 1.60 -12.86
N TRP A 48 14.67 1.47 -12.38
CA TRP A 48 13.99 0.17 -12.25
C TRP A 48 13.58 -0.45 -13.59
N ILE A 49 13.10 0.36 -14.54
CA ILE A 49 12.66 -0.11 -15.87
C ILE A 49 13.77 -0.85 -16.64
N PRO A 50 14.99 -0.32 -16.80
CA PRO A 50 16.09 -1.03 -17.46
C PRO A 50 16.66 -2.19 -16.62
N ALA A 51 16.48 -2.18 -15.29
CA ALA A 51 16.99 -3.24 -14.41
C ALA A 51 16.13 -4.51 -14.43
N ALA A 52 14.80 -4.37 -14.46
CA ALA A 52 13.84 -5.46 -14.30
C ALA A 52 12.85 -5.59 -15.46
N GLY A 53 12.94 -4.73 -16.47
CA GLY A 53 11.94 -4.58 -17.52
C GLY A 53 10.79 -3.66 -17.08
N LEU A 54 9.99 -3.22 -18.04
CA LEU A 54 8.92 -2.24 -17.80
C LEU A 54 7.92 -2.70 -16.71
N GLN A 55 7.46 -3.94 -16.81
CA GLN A 55 6.41 -4.48 -15.93
C GLN A 55 6.91 -4.62 -14.49
N TYR A 56 7.98 -5.38 -14.27
CA TYR A 56 8.54 -5.61 -12.93
C TYR A 56 9.21 -4.36 -12.37
N GLY A 57 9.83 -3.54 -13.22
CA GLY A 57 10.44 -2.27 -12.81
C GLY A 57 9.42 -1.28 -12.25
N LEU A 58 8.25 -1.14 -12.87
CA LEU A 58 7.16 -0.31 -12.33
C LEU A 58 6.68 -0.85 -10.98
N VAL A 59 6.47 -2.16 -10.86
CA VAL A 59 6.07 -2.80 -9.60
C VAL A 59 7.10 -2.51 -8.51
N TYR A 60 8.39 -2.74 -8.77
CA TYR A 60 9.45 -2.46 -7.81
C TYR A 60 9.53 -0.98 -7.43
N ALA A 61 9.38 -0.07 -8.39
CA ALA A 61 9.42 1.37 -8.10
C ALA A 61 8.23 1.85 -7.26
N LEU A 62 7.04 1.26 -7.42
CA LEU A 62 5.85 1.56 -6.63
C LEU A 62 5.91 0.98 -5.21
N PHE A 63 6.43 -0.25 -5.07
CA PHE A 63 6.51 -0.93 -3.77
C PHE A 63 7.73 -0.53 -2.93
N ALA A 64 8.85 -0.17 -3.57
CA ALA A 64 10.08 0.24 -2.89
C ALA A 64 9.86 1.34 -1.84
N PRO A 65 9.17 2.46 -2.12
CA PRO A 65 8.99 3.49 -1.10
C PRO A 65 8.18 3.00 0.10
N ALA A 66 7.18 2.14 -0.11
CA ALA A 66 6.38 1.56 0.97
C ALA A 66 7.19 0.61 1.88
N LEU A 67 8.17 -0.11 1.31
CA LEU A 67 9.08 -0.98 2.06
C LEU A 67 10.20 -0.20 2.75
N LEU A 68 10.70 0.86 2.11
CA LEU A 68 11.87 1.61 2.56
C LEU A 68 11.53 2.73 3.55
N VAL A 69 10.26 3.09 3.72
CA VAL A 69 9.84 4.18 4.63
C VAL A 69 9.95 3.80 6.12
N TRP A 70 9.89 2.51 6.46
CA TRP A 70 9.79 2.02 7.84
C TRP A 70 10.87 2.52 8.81
N PRO A 71 12.16 2.64 8.43
CA PRO A 71 13.19 3.21 9.30
C PRO A 71 12.92 4.69 9.68
N TYR A 72 12.27 5.45 8.81
CA TYR A 72 11.89 6.84 9.10
C TYR A 72 10.66 6.89 10.02
N VAL A 73 9.69 6.01 9.78
CA VAL A 73 8.50 5.86 10.64
C VAL A 73 8.90 5.45 12.05
N SER A 74 9.80 4.48 12.21
CA SER A 74 10.24 4.00 13.52
C SER A 74 11.03 5.06 14.31
N ARG A 75 11.84 5.86 13.61
CA ARG A 75 12.54 7.03 14.19
C ARG A 75 11.57 8.10 14.70
N GLU A 76 10.45 8.29 14.04
CA GLU A 76 9.46 9.28 14.48
C GLU A 76 8.53 8.70 15.56
N ALA A 77 8.14 7.43 15.45
CA ALA A 77 7.31 6.74 16.43
C ALA A 77 7.93 6.75 17.84
N SER A 78 9.26 6.72 17.95
CA SER A 78 9.99 6.83 19.22
C SER A 78 10.09 8.25 19.78
N ARG A 79 9.77 9.27 18.97
CA ARG A 79 9.87 10.69 19.33
C ARG A 79 8.55 11.36 19.65
N ILE A 80 7.42 10.73 19.30
CA ILE A 80 6.10 11.22 19.69
C ILE A 80 6.02 11.15 21.22
N PRO A 81 6.08 12.29 21.95
CA PRO A 81 5.91 12.25 23.39
C PRO A 81 4.49 11.77 23.66
N SER A 82 4.35 10.74 24.49
CA SER A 82 3.05 10.29 24.99
C SER A 82 2.27 11.51 25.46
N ARG A 83 1.23 11.92 24.71
CA ARG A 83 0.44 13.09 25.11
C ARG A 83 -0.04 12.85 26.53
N ALA A 84 0.03 13.85 27.40
CA ALA A 84 -0.62 13.79 28.70
C ALA A 84 -2.14 13.56 28.44
N GLY A 85 -2.62 12.35 28.75
CA GLY A 85 -3.98 11.88 28.41
C GLY A 85 -4.06 10.77 27.36
N GLN A 86 -2.95 10.38 26.73
CA GLN A 86 -2.89 9.21 25.87
C GLN A 86 -2.97 7.96 26.75
N GLN A 87 -4.06 7.20 26.61
CA GLN A 87 -4.25 5.96 27.36
C GLN A 87 -3.00 5.08 27.17
N ARG A 88 -2.30 4.79 28.27
CA ARG A 88 -1.19 3.82 28.26
C ARG A 88 -1.71 2.54 27.60
N PRO A 89 -0.90 1.85 26.76
CA PRO A 89 -1.28 0.54 26.24
C PRO A 89 -1.81 -0.29 27.40
N ARG A 90 -3.08 -0.69 27.33
CA ARG A 90 -3.70 -1.47 28.40
C ARG A 90 -2.86 -2.70 28.64
N GLU A 91 -2.44 -2.88 29.89
CA GLU A 91 -1.79 -4.12 30.32
C GLU A 91 -2.70 -5.29 29.92
N ALA A 92 -2.11 -6.45 29.58
CA ALA A 92 -2.87 -7.61 29.10
C ALA A 92 -3.98 -8.04 30.07
N SER A 93 -3.82 -7.75 31.38
CA SER A 93 -4.81 -7.95 32.43
C SER A 93 -6.08 -7.09 32.31
N GLN A 94 -6.00 -5.96 31.61
CA GLN A 94 -7.09 -4.99 31.41
C GLN A 94 -7.84 -5.19 30.09
N TRP A 95 -7.52 -6.25 29.34
CA TRP A 95 -8.14 -6.53 28.05
C TRP A 95 -9.54 -7.08 28.24
N SER A 96 -10.53 -6.36 27.72
CA SER A 96 -11.87 -6.91 27.58
C SER A 96 -11.86 -7.93 26.43
N VAL A 97 -12.24 -9.18 26.73
CA VAL A 97 -12.39 -10.25 25.72
C VAL A 97 -13.27 -9.80 24.56
N ALA A 98 -14.35 -9.06 24.84
CA ALA A 98 -15.22 -8.50 23.82
C ALA A 98 -14.49 -7.51 22.90
N GLN A 99 -13.65 -6.63 23.44
CA GLN A 99 -12.86 -5.70 22.64
C GLN A 99 -11.79 -6.42 21.81
N VAL A 100 -11.17 -7.46 22.37
CA VAL A 100 -10.20 -8.29 21.64
C VAL A 100 -10.88 -9.00 20.47
N ILE A 101 -12.06 -9.58 20.66
CA ILE A 101 -12.84 -10.23 19.59
C ILE A 101 -13.21 -9.22 18.50
N VAL A 102 -13.70 -8.03 18.88
CA VAL A 102 -14.07 -6.98 17.92
C VAL A 102 -12.85 -6.52 17.10
N ASN A 103 -11.71 -6.31 17.76
CA ASN A 103 -10.48 -5.88 17.09
C ASN A 103 -9.89 -7.00 16.21
N ALA A 104 -9.93 -8.25 16.66
CA ALA A 104 -9.52 -9.40 15.87
C ALA A 104 -10.40 -9.55 14.63
N GLY A 105 -11.72 -9.41 14.77
CA GLY A 105 -12.66 -9.41 13.65
C GLY A 105 -12.38 -8.28 12.66
N ALA A 106 -12.12 -7.06 13.13
CA ALA A 106 -11.74 -5.95 12.27
C ALA A 106 -10.40 -6.21 11.56
N ALA A 107 -9.43 -6.82 12.23
CA ALA A 107 -8.16 -7.20 11.64
C ALA A 107 -8.33 -8.23 10.53
N VAL A 108 -9.17 -9.26 10.73
CA VAL A 108 -9.51 -10.26 9.68
C VAL A 108 -10.17 -9.58 8.48
N VAL A 109 -11.10 -8.65 8.72
CA VAL A 109 -11.76 -7.91 7.64
C VAL A 109 -10.75 -7.10 6.81
N VAL A 110 -9.84 -6.39 7.47
CA VAL A 110 -8.83 -5.55 6.81
C VAL A 110 -7.75 -6.37 6.12
N ALA A 111 -7.27 -7.43 6.76
CA ALA A 111 -6.14 -8.22 6.25
C ALA A 111 -6.54 -9.28 5.22
N LEU A 112 -7.80 -9.74 5.22
CA LEU A 112 -8.23 -10.85 4.38
C LEU A 112 -9.44 -10.48 3.50
N VAL A 113 -10.54 -10.02 4.10
CA VAL A 113 -11.81 -9.84 3.37
C VAL A 113 -11.70 -8.73 2.32
N LEU A 114 -11.17 -7.57 2.69
CA LEU A 114 -11.03 -6.42 1.79
C LEU A 114 -10.04 -6.67 0.64
N PRO A 115 -8.86 -7.28 0.87
CA PRO A 115 -7.96 -7.71 -0.21
C PRO A 115 -8.59 -8.72 -1.17
N LEU A 116 -9.39 -9.68 -0.68
CA LEU A 116 -10.09 -10.64 -1.55
C LEU A 116 -11.10 -9.94 -2.46
N MET A 117 -11.89 -9.01 -1.91
CA MET A 117 -12.82 -8.21 -2.70
C MET A 117 -12.11 -7.37 -3.77
N ALA A 118 -11.02 -6.70 -3.37
CA ALA A 118 -10.18 -5.96 -4.30
C ALA A 118 -9.58 -6.87 -5.37
N GLY A 119 -9.20 -8.09 -5.02
CA GLY A 119 -8.69 -9.11 -5.94
C GLY A 119 -9.69 -9.48 -7.04
N VAL A 120 -10.92 -9.82 -6.67
CA VAL A 120 -11.98 -10.15 -7.64
C VAL A 120 -12.22 -8.99 -8.60
N LEU A 121 -12.35 -7.76 -8.08
CA LEU A 121 -12.54 -6.57 -8.89
C LEU A 121 -11.34 -6.30 -9.81
N THR A 122 -10.12 -6.47 -9.30
CA THR A 122 -8.88 -6.31 -10.06
C THR A 122 -8.83 -7.26 -11.24
N VAL A 123 -9.15 -8.54 -11.00
CA VAL A 123 -9.18 -9.57 -12.04
C VAL A 123 -10.24 -9.23 -13.07
N PHE A 124 -11.47 -8.92 -12.65
CA PHE A 124 -12.56 -8.52 -13.54
C PHE A 124 -12.15 -7.34 -14.44
N VAL A 125 -11.65 -6.26 -13.87
CA VAL A 125 -11.19 -5.07 -14.63
C VAL A 125 -10.07 -5.44 -15.59
N SER A 126 -9.12 -6.27 -15.16
CA SER A 126 -7.99 -6.68 -16.01
C SER A 126 -8.46 -7.48 -17.22
N PHE A 127 -9.47 -8.35 -17.08
CA PHE A 127 -10.06 -9.12 -18.19
C PHE A 127 -10.84 -8.32 -19.21
N GLN A 128 -11.28 -7.10 -18.87
CA GLN A 128 -11.97 -6.22 -19.83
C GLN A 128 -10.99 -5.44 -20.73
N LEU A 129 -9.68 -5.49 -20.47
CA LEU A 129 -8.69 -4.72 -21.21
C LEU A 129 -8.21 -5.49 -22.45
N PRO A 130 -8.07 -4.83 -23.62
CA PRO A 130 -7.62 -5.46 -24.86
C PRO A 130 -6.08 -5.61 -24.89
N VAL A 131 -5.52 -6.34 -23.93
CA VAL A 131 -4.07 -6.54 -23.76
C VAL A 131 -3.75 -8.00 -23.51
N ALA A 132 -2.65 -8.49 -24.08
CA ALA A 132 -2.24 -9.88 -23.97
C ALA A 132 -1.89 -10.28 -22.52
N GLY A 133 -2.00 -11.58 -22.20
CA GLY A 133 -2.04 -12.10 -20.82
C GLY A 133 -0.95 -11.61 -19.87
N ALA A 134 0.31 -11.48 -20.31
CA ALA A 134 1.39 -10.98 -19.45
C ALA A 134 1.19 -9.50 -19.04
N SER A 135 0.80 -8.65 -19.99
CA SER A 135 0.44 -7.25 -19.70
C SER A 135 -0.82 -7.13 -18.85
N GLN A 136 -1.77 -8.04 -19.01
CA GLN A 136 -2.99 -8.09 -18.23
C GLN A 136 -2.71 -8.40 -16.75
N ALA A 137 -1.86 -9.39 -16.47
CA ALA A 137 -1.42 -9.72 -15.12
C ALA A 137 -0.64 -8.56 -14.47
N ALA A 138 0.22 -7.88 -15.23
CA ALA A 138 0.96 -6.71 -14.75
C ALA A 138 0.01 -5.57 -14.32
N ILE A 139 -1.03 -5.29 -15.10
CA ILE A 139 -2.05 -4.30 -14.75
C ILE A 139 -2.81 -4.71 -13.49
N GLY A 140 -3.14 -5.99 -13.35
CA GLY A 140 -3.76 -6.52 -12.14
C GLY A 140 -2.89 -6.33 -10.90
N ILE A 141 -1.59 -6.67 -10.98
CA ILE A 141 -0.64 -6.47 -9.89
C ILE A 141 -0.54 -5.00 -9.48
N LEU A 142 -0.61 -4.08 -10.45
CA LEU A 142 -0.57 -2.65 -10.20
C LEU A 142 -1.88 -2.14 -9.57
N LEU A 143 -3.05 -2.62 -10.02
CA LEU A 143 -4.37 -2.18 -9.54
C LEU A 143 -4.70 -2.68 -8.13
N LEU A 144 -4.30 -3.91 -7.81
CA LEU A 144 -4.63 -4.58 -6.55
C LEU A 144 -4.35 -3.74 -5.29
N PRO A 145 -3.14 -3.16 -5.08
CA PRO A 145 -2.87 -2.37 -3.88
C PRO A 145 -3.72 -1.10 -3.80
N PHE A 146 -4.03 -0.44 -4.92
CA PHE A 146 -4.89 0.76 -4.93
C PHE A 146 -6.33 0.43 -4.56
N LEU A 147 -6.89 -0.62 -5.16
CA LEU A 147 -8.24 -1.06 -4.85
C LEU A 147 -8.34 -1.54 -3.40
N THR A 148 -7.35 -2.30 -2.91
CA THR A 148 -7.27 -2.72 -1.51
C THR A 148 -7.24 -1.50 -0.58
N ALA A 149 -6.38 -0.52 -0.86
CA ALA A 149 -6.29 0.71 -0.05
C ALA A 149 -7.60 1.50 -0.06
N LEU A 150 -8.28 1.59 -1.21
CA LEU A 150 -9.59 2.25 -1.34
C LEU A 150 -10.65 1.54 -0.49
N TYR A 151 -10.73 0.21 -0.56
CA TYR A 151 -11.65 -0.59 0.24
C TYR A 151 -11.39 -0.44 1.74
N VAL A 152 -10.13 -0.48 2.16
CA VAL A 152 -9.73 -0.25 3.57
C VAL A 152 -10.11 1.16 4.01
N PHE A 153 -9.86 2.17 3.17
CA PHE A 153 -10.23 3.55 3.48
C PHE A 153 -11.74 3.70 3.64
N LEU A 154 -12.55 3.20 2.71
CA LEU A 154 -14.02 3.24 2.79
C LEU A 154 -14.55 2.51 4.03
N TYR A 155 -13.96 1.35 4.35
CA TYR A 155 -14.32 0.58 5.53
C TYR A 155 -13.99 1.32 6.84
N LEU A 156 -12.80 1.91 6.96
CA LEU A 156 -12.36 2.57 8.18
C LEU A 156 -12.98 3.97 8.37
N ALA A 157 -13.14 4.73 7.27
CA ALA A 157 -13.70 6.09 7.29
C ALA A 157 -15.22 6.11 7.49
N SER A 158 -15.92 5.02 7.17
CA SER A 158 -17.37 4.99 7.27
C SER A 158 -17.87 4.68 8.69
N ARG A 159 -18.91 5.42 9.10
CA ARG A 159 -19.64 5.15 10.35
C ARG A 159 -20.48 3.88 10.25
N ARG A 160 -20.83 3.46 9.03
CA ARG A 160 -21.63 2.25 8.72
C ARG A 160 -20.78 1.19 8.01
N ARG A 161 -19.73 0.74 8.70
CA ARG A 161 -18.74 -0.22 8.18
C ARG A 161 -19.36 -1.46 7.53
N MET A 162 -20.43 -1.98 8.14
CA MET A 162 -21.13 -3.17 7.66
C MET A 162 -21.80 -2.97 6.29
N GLN A 163 -22.31 -1.76 6.00
CA GLN A 163 -22.96 -1.50 4.71
C GLN A 163 -21.97 -1.59 3.55
N TRP A 164 -20.76 -1.06 3.72
CA TRP A 164 -19.71 -1.16 2.70
C TRP A 164 -19.22 -2.58 2.50
N LEU A 165 -19.17 -3.38 3.58
CA LEU A 165 -18.87 -4.82 3.45
C LEU A 165 -19.97 -5.56 2.68
N LEU A 166 -21.24 -5.28 2.96
CA LEU A 166 -22.36 -5.94 2.29
C LEU A 166 -22.45 -5.55 0.81
N VAL A 167 -22.32 -4.25 0.51
CA VAL A 167 -22.33 -3.75 -0.87
C VAL A 167 -21.09 -4.25 -1.62
N GLY A 168 -19.92 -4.22 -0.99
CA GLY A 168 -18.68 -4.76 -1.54
C GLY A 168 -18.80 -6.25 -1.85
N ALA A 169 -19.27 -7.04 -0.87
CA ALA A 169 -19.47 -8.48 -1.01
C ALA A 169 -20.46 -8.80 -2.12
N ALA A 170 -21.64 -8.18 -2.11
CA ALA A 170 -22.66 -8.39 -3.14
C ALA A 170 -22.13 -8.04 -4.53
N GLY A 171 -21.45 -6.90 -4.67
CA GLY A 171 -20.81 -6.49 -5.91
C GLY A 171 -19.77 -7.50 -6.40
N THR A 172 -18.87 -7.94 -5.52
CA THR A 172 -17.84 -8.92 -5.88
C THR A 172 -18.41 -10.30 -6.21
N SER A 173 -19.48 -10.73 -5.54
CA SER A 173 -20.16 -12.00 -5.83
C SER A 173 -20.85 -11.97 -7.19
N VAL A 174 -21.49 -10.85 -7.55
CA VAL A 174 -22.07 -10.67 -8.90
C VAL A 174 -20.98 -10.67 -9.96
N LEU A 175 -19.89 -9.94 -9.74
CA LEU A 175 -18.76 -9.92 -10.68
C LEU A 175 -18.14 -11.30 -10.84
N ALA A 176 -17.93 -12.02 -9.74
CA ALA A 176 -17.44 -13.39 -9.78
C ALA A 176 -18.39 -14.30 -10.58
N ALA A 177 -19.70 -14.23 -10.33
CA ALA A 177 -20.69 -15.02 -11.07
C ALA A 177 -20.66 -14.72 -12.58
N VAL A 178 -20.54 -13.44 -12.97
CA VAL A 178 -20.42 -13.03 -14.38
C VAL A 178 -19.15 -13.57 -15.02
N MET A 179 -18.06 -13.71 -14.26
CA MET A 179 -16.79 -14.26 -14.78
C MET A 179 -16.82 -15.78 -15.03
N TYR A 180 -17.76 -16.50 -14.40
CA TYR A 180 -17.88 -17.96 -14.52
C TYR A 180 -19.00 -18.41 -15.49
N LEU A 181 -19.75 -17.47 -16.07
CA LEU A 181 -20.76 -17.70 -17.12
C LEU A 181 -20.13 -17.48 -18.50
#